data_AF-A0A959JD75-F1
#
_entry.id   AF-A0A959JD75-F1
#
_cell.length_a   1.000
_cell.length_b   1.000
_cell.length_c   1.000
_cell.angle_alpha   90.00
_cell.angle_beta   90.00
_cell.angle_gamma   90.00
#
_symmetry.space_group_name_H-M   'P 1'
#
loop_
_entity.id
_entity.type
_entity.pdbx_description
1 polymer ?
#
loop_
_entity_poly.entity_id
_entity_poly.type
_entity_poly.pdbx_seq_one_letter_code
_entity_poly.pdbx_strand_id
1 'polypeptide(L)'
;MLRPAILVFLYLMALTLNAARAPHHVISPLPARSLPVVRSMAEFQARMSITKPDRPPFPLVFQWHNEVDAEYLNFSLGQESDPLDNQVKAMEDAYRDQTASLRSLFDEMNVRQSGHLAPEDLMQLPVGIRSEIAGKGYTVGILKAEFTPEGASLTIVVEVELPDTSRHLYFGASGIPFSGSGGLSSGVRIGLIGDYPFKIGASQVVLILRGMSGSGTAGPEGSFVRVDCDGFIGMHLQGDLLFHGDRIIPVDASGNAMSGRLQTRFELDAASLDDIYVGVSLPPFKLQGVDDFYFDVSEVKLDFSDQISPEMKALPADYQSPFRQGDGQLDPLWRGVSIGQIGIHALPGLTGREGSTGLDVVASQVLVDEQGFSGTVAVNNLLSIEEGNLDGWAFSIDQLEIAFVANQLIRFGFSGLVHVPIFKSQHSDSLSIKEPDCFAYSAVATTEGNYQFSVKTTSGLAIPMWNAQCHIAPNSTLLIEKFASRFLAEATLHGDFSLGNRPDQ
;
A
#
# COMPACT_ATOMS: atom_id res chain seq x y z
N MET A 1 -2.77 -9.80 17.74
CA MET A 1 -2.01 -9.73 16.49
C MET A 1 -2.56 -8.72 15.47
N LEU A 2 -3.87 -8.38 15.42
CA LEU A 2 -4.37 -7.27 14.57
C LEU A 2 -3.86 -5.86 14.92
N ARG A 3 -3.62 -5.55 16.21
CA ARG A 3 -3.19 -4.19 16.60
C ARG A 3 -1.87 -3.76 15.93
N PRO A 4 -0.77 -4.54 16.01
CA PRO A 4 0.51 -4.21 15.34
C PRO A 4 0.37 -4.05 13.81
N ALA A 5 -0.34 -4.97 13.16
CA ALA A 5 -0.57 -4.98 11.71
C ALA A 5 -1.20 -3.68 11.19
N ILE A 6 -2.29 -3.31 11.84
CA ILE A 6 -3.03 -2.11 11.50
C ILE A 6 -2.25 -0.87 11.93
N LEU A 7 -1.51 -0.93 13.05
CA LEU A 7 -0.55 0.11 13.44
C LEU A 7 0.57 0.28 12.41
N VAL A 8 1.07 -0.76 11.75
CA VAL A 8 2.08 -0.65 10.68
C VAL A 8 1.48 -0.02 9.42
N PHE A 9 0.31 -0.47 8.97
CA PHE A 9 -0.39 0.16 7.84
C PHE A 9 -0.70 1.64 8.12
N LEU A 10 -1.17 1.95 9.33
CA LEU A 10 -1.41 3.32 9.77
C LEU A 10 -0.14 4.11 10.04
N TYR A 11 0.95 3.48 10.43
CA TYR A 11 2.26 4.11 10.60
C TYR A 11 2.87 4.45 9.25
N LEU A 12 2.67 3.59 8.23
CA LEU A 12 3.01 3.90 6.84
C LEU A 12 2.14 5.04 6.30
N MET A 13 0.83 5.05 6.60
CA MET A 13 -0.03 6.21 6.34
C MET A 13 0.40 7.46 7.14
N ALA A 14 0.83 7.31 8.39
CA ALA A 14 1.27 8.41 9.25
C ALA A 14 2.64 8.96 8.80
N LEU A 15 3.50 8.11 8.25
CA LEU A 15 4.78 8.48 7.62
C LEU A 15 4.53 9.25 6.32
N THR A 16 3.57 8.84 5.49
CA THR A 16 3.16 9.62 4.31
C THR A 16 2.49 10.94 4.71
N LEU A 17 1.66 10.94 5.76
CA LEU A 17 1.08 12.14 6.38
C LEU A 17 2.14 13.11 6.94
N ASN A 18 3.20 12.60 7.56
CA ASN A 18 4.28 13.42 8.13
C ASN A 18 5.27 13.93 7.07
N ALA A 19 5.54 13.15 6.01
CA ALA A 19 6.35 13.60 4.88
C ALA A 19 5.69 14.78 4.14
N ALA A 20 4.35 14.80 4.05
CA ALA A 20 3.57 15.89 3.47
C ALA A 20 3.54 17.18 4.32
N ARG A 21 4.00 17.13 5.59
CA ARG A 21 3.95 18.24 6.55
C ARG A 21 5.30 18.93 6.79
N ALA A 22 6.33 18.60 6.02
CA ALA A 22 7.59 19.35 6.06
C ALA A 22 7.26 20.85 5.85
N PRO A 23 7.67 21.76 6.76
CA PRO A 23 7.23 23.14 6.73
C PRO A 23 7.57 23.76 5.38
N HIS A 24 6.58 24.44 4.78
CA HIS A 24 6.73 25.33 3.64
C HIS A 24 7.81 26.38 3.95
N HIS A 25 9.06 26.03 3.72
CA HIS A 25 10.02 27.04 3.33
C HIS A 25 9.59 27.45 1.93
N VAL A 26 9.08 28.68 1.83
CA VAL A 26 8.98 29.42 0.58
C VAL A 26 10.29 29.16 -0.18
N ILE A 27 10.23 28.32 -1.22
CA ILE A 27 11.32 28.19 -2.17
C ILE A 27 11.28 29.50 -2.94
N SER A 28 11.99 30.49 -2.39
CA SER A 28 12.40 31.63 -3.17
C SER A 28 13.19 31.07 -4.35
N PRO A 29 13.03 31.57 -5.59
CA PRO A 29 13.78 31.06 -6.72
C PRO A 29 15.27 31.15 -6.36
N LEU A 30 15.90 29.99 -6.17
CA LEU A 30 17.33 29.91 -5.98
C LEU A 30 17.94 30.52 -7.25
N PRO A 31 18.86 31.51 -7.14
CA PRO A 31 19.54 32.01 -8.32
C PRO A 31 20.23 30.82 -8.98
N ALA A 32 20.05 30.67 -10.29
CA ALA A 32 20.63 29.61 -11.10
C ALA A 32 22.14 29.46 -10.78
N ARG A 33 22.45 28.53 -9.88
CA ARG A 33 23.82 28.14 -9.54
C ARG A 33 23.95 26.73 -10.07
N SER A 34 24.88 26.58 -11.00
CA SER A 34 25.37 25.30 -11.52
C SER A 34 25.42 24.25 -10.39
N LEU A 35 24.72 23.13 -10.58
CA LEU A 35 24.84 21.99 -9.67
C LEU A 35 26.31 21.57 -9.62
N PRO A 36 26.95 21.51 -8.44
CA PRO A 36 28.33 21.06 -8.35
C PRO A 36 28.43 19.59 -8.74
N VAL A 37 29.11 19.31 -9.86
CA VAL A 37 29.37 17.96 -10.40
C VAL A 37 29.79 17.00 -9.29
N VAL A 38 28.98 15.96 -9.08
CA VAL A 38 29.29 14.86 -8.16
C VAL A 38 30.14 13.85 -8.93
N ARG A 39 31.37 13.61 -8.47
CA ARG A 39 32.39 12.85 -9.23
C ARG A 39 32.47 11.38 -8.85
N SER A 40 31.73 10.96 -7.81
CA SER A 40 31.68 9.55 -7.38
C SER A 40 30.45 9.24 -6.52
N MET A 41 30.07 7.96 -6.44
CA MET A 41 28.98 7.48 -5.58
C MET A 41 29.26 7.72 -4.09
N ALA A 42 30.52 7.63 -3.65
CA ALA A 42 30.91 7.97 -2.29
C ALA A 42 30.68 9.46 -1.96
N GLU A 43 30.92 10.35 -2.94
CA GLU A 43 30.66 11.78 -2.79
C GLU A 43 29.15 12.08 -2.79
N PHE A 44 28.35 11.35 -3.56
CA PHE A 44 26.90 11.42 -3.50
C PHE A 44 26.35 10.98 -2.12
N GLN A 45 26.80 9.84 -1.62
CA GLN A 45 26.45 9.31 -0.30
C GLN A 45 26.86 10.25 0.84
N ALA A 46 28.06 10.81 0.78
CA ALA A 46 28.54 11.79 1.75
C ALA A 46 27.73 13.11 1.74
N ARG A 47 27.15 13.49 0.58
CA ARG A 47 26.31 14.69 0.45
C ARG A 47 24.85 14.45 0.83
N MET A 48 24.33 13.24 0.63
CA MET A 48 23.03 12.82 1.18
C MET A 48 23.08 12.62 2.70
N SER A 49 24.28 12.43 3.26
CA SER A 49 24.52 12.45 4.70
C SER A 49 24.40 13.89 5.22
N ILE A 50 23.17 14.37 5.49
CA ILE A 50 22.94 15.70 6.06
C ILE A 50 23.41 15.70 7.53
N THR A 51 24.70 15.94 7.77
CA THR A 51 25.18 16.37 9.09
C THR A 51 25.17 17.90 9.13
N LYS A 52 24.11 18.48 9.69
CA LYS A 52 24.15 19.84 10.24
C LYS A 52 24.76 19.76 11.65
N PRO A 53 25.71 20.64 12.02
CA PRO A 53 26.43 20.52 13.29
C PRO A 53 25.57 20.66 14.57
N ASP A 54 24.36 21.21 14.48
CA ASP A 54 23.56 21.60 15.67
C ASP A 54 22.18 20.92 15.77
N ARG A 55 21.97 19.77 15.11
CA ARG A 55 20.79 18.93 15.37
C ARG A 55 21.23 17.47 15.51
N PRO A 56 20.64 16.69 16.43
CA PRO A 56 20.90 15.26 16.45
C PRO A 56 20.59 14.68 15.06
N PRO A 57 21.40 13.74 14.57
CA PRO A 57 21.19 13.13 13.25
C PRO A 57 19.77 12.59 13.21
N PHE A 58 19.02 12.83 12.12
CA PHE A 58 17.87 11.99 11.79
C PHE A 58 18.45 10.63 11.42
N PRO A 59 18.38 9.62 12.28
CA PRO A 59 18.76 8.29 11.88
C PRO A 59 17.53 7.79 11.10
N LEU A 60 17.64 7.63 9.77
CA LEU A 60 16.80 6.63 9.09
C LEU A 60 17.30 5.25 9.52
N VAL A 61 17.10 4.96 10.80
CA VAL A 61 17.24 3.64 11.39
C VAL A 61 15.81 3.15 11.51
N PHE A 62 15.41 2.25 10.61
CA PHE A 62 14.20 1.45 10.78
C PHE A 62 14.45 0.48 11.94
N GLN A 63 14.39 0.98 13.17
CA GLN A 63 14.30 0.16 14.36
C GLN A 63 12.82 -0.10 14.61
N TRP A 64 12.45 -1.39 14.54
CA TRP A 64 11.20 -1.91 15.08
C TRP A 64 11.08 -1.46 16.55
N HIS A 65 10.44 -0.32 16.77
CA HIS A 65 9.97 0.04 18.10
C HIS A 65 8.60 -0.61 18.25
N ASN A 66 8.49 -1.54 19.21
CA ASN A 66 7.22 -2.15 19.61
C ASN A 66 6.22 -1.11 20.20
N GLU A 67 6.65 0.14 20.35
CA GLU A 67 5.85 1.29 20.72
C GLU A 67 6.06 2.38 19.66
N VAL A 68 5.07 2.57 18.79
CA VAL A 68 4.94 3.84 18.09
C VAL A 68 4.59 4.85 19.18
N ASP A 69 5.52 5.75 19.52
CA ASP A 69 5.26 6.83 20.46
C ASP A 69 3.98 7.56 20.03
N ALA A 70 2.95 7.49 20.89
CA ALA A 70 1.66 8.13 20.67
C ALA A 70 1.78 9.65 20.41
N GLU A 71 2.95 10.24 20.68
CA GLU A 71 3.29 11.62 20.41
C GLU A 71 3.31 11.97 18.91
N TYR A 72 3.67 11.04 18.02
CA TYR A 72 3.62 11.26 16.56
C TYR A 72 2.23 11.11 15.94
N LEU A 73 1.26 10.58 16.72
CA LEU A 73 -0.14 10.43 16.35
C LEU A 73 -1.05 11.47 17.02
N ASN A 74 -0.51 12.33 17.89
CA ASN A 74 -1.26 13.41 18.54
C ASN A 74 -1.46 14.62 17.59
N PHE A 75 -2.26 14.41 16.56
CA PHE A 75 -2.94 15.49 15.84
C PHE A 75 -4.07 16.04 16.73
N SER A 76 -3.73 16.97 17.63
CA SER A 76 -4.72 17.77 18.36
C SER A 76 -4.98 19.07 17.59
N LEU A 77 -5.97 19.06 16.71
CA LEU A 77 -6.62 20.26 16.17
C LEU A 77 -8.14 20.06 16.31
N GLY A 78 -8.80 21.04 16.93
CA GLY A 78 -10.26 21.27 16.96
C GLY A 78 -11.17 20.06 17.17
N GLN A 79 -11.70 19.89 18.38
CA GLN A 79 -12.82 18.98 18.63
C GLN A 79 -14.13 19.52 18.03
N GLU A 80 -14.35 19.27 16.75
CA GLU A 80 -15.71 19.01 16.26
C GLU A 80 -15.84 17.49 16.10
N SER A 81 -16.87 16.90 16.72
CA SER A 81 -17.13 15.46 16.59
C SER A 81 -17.54 15.15 15.15
N ASP A 82 -16.77 14.31 14.43
CA ASP A 82 -17.18 13.81 13.12
C ASP A 82 -18.53 13.09 13.28
N PRO A 83 -19.53 13.28 12.40
CA PRO A 83 -20.78 12.52 12.41
C PRO A 83 -20.60 10.99 12.54
N LEU A 84 -19.48 10.45 12.06
CA LEU A 84 -19.08 9.05 12.22
C LEU A 84 -18.93 8.65 13.68
N ASP A 85 -18.46 9.53 14.57
CA ASP A 85 -18.31 9.21 15.99
C ASP A 85 -19.65 8.90 16.65
N ASN A 86 -20.70 9.64 16.29
CA ASN A 86 -22.05 9.38 16.79
C ASN A 86 -22.61 8.07 16.23
N GLN A 87 -22.33 7.75 14.96
CA GLN A 87 -22.71 6.47 14.36
C GLN A 87 -22.00 5.30 15.04
N VAL A 88 -20.68 5.42 15.26
CA VAL A 88 -19.89 4.41 15.97
C VAL A 88 -20.41 4.18 17.36
N LYS A 89 -20.66 5.25 18.12
CA LYS A 89 -21.22 5.14 19.46
C LYS A 89 -22.58 4.44 19.46
N ALA A 90 -23.46 4.79 18.53
CA ALA A 90 -24.76 4.13 18.39
C ALA A 90 -24.61 2.63 18.04
N MET A 91 -23.67 2.26 17.18
CA MET A 91 -23.36 0.86 16.87
C MET A 91 -22.79 0.11 18.08
N GLU A 92 -21.87 0.72 18.83
CA GLU A 92 -21.32 0.15 20.07
C GLU A 92 -22.40 -0.06 21.14
N ASP A 93 -23.28 0.93 21.33
CA ASP A 93 -24.41 0.85 22.25
C ASP A 93 -25.39 -0.25 21.83
N ALA A 94 -25.78 -0.29 20.55
CA ALA A 94 -26.68 -1.32 20.03
C ALA A 94 -26.10 -2.73 20.16
N TYR A 95 -24.82 -2.91 19.81
CA TYR A 95 -24.15 -4.21 19.93
C TYR A 95 -24.05 -4.66 21.39
N ARG A 96 -23.69 -3.75 22.30
CA ARG A 96 -23.64 -4.02 23.75
C ARG A 96 -25.01 -4.43 24.29
N ASP A 97 -26.06 -3.71 23.94
CA ASP A 97 -27.41 -4.01 24.41
C ASP A 97 -27.89 -5.37 23.88
N GLN A 98 -27.60 -5.67 22.61
CA GLN A 98 -27.97 -6.94 21.98
C GLN A 98 -27.22 -8.15 22.56
N THR A 99 -26.00 -7.94 23.07
CA THR A 99 -25.12 -9.01 23.57
C THR A 99 -25.02 -9.07 25.10
N ALA A 100 -25.70 -8.17 25.82
CA ALA A 100 -25.62 -8.05 27.27
C ALA A 100 -25.93 -9.35 28.03
N SER A 101 -26.92 -10.12 27.56
CA SER A 101 -27.31 -11.40 28.17
C SER A 101 -26.40 -12.56 27.78
N LEU A 102 -25.72 -12.48 26.64
CA LEU A 102 -24.84 -13.55 26.16
C LEU A 102 -23.62 -13.73 27.03
N ARG A 103 -23.06 -12.62 27.54
CA ARG A 103 -21.85 -12.67 28.37
C ARG A 103 -22.01 -13.57 29.59
N SER A 104 -23.10 -13.40 30.35
CA SER A 104 -23.39 -14.27 31.51
C SER A 104 -23.65 -15.73 31.12
N LEU A 105 -24.20 -15.97 29.93
CA LEU A 105 -24.40 -17.33 29.43
C LEU A 105 -23.08 -17.99 29.05
N PHE A 106 -22.14 -17.25 28.46
CA PHE A 106 -20.80 -17.76 28.17
C PHE A 106 -20.00 -18.04 29.44
N ASP A 107 -20.14 -17.22 30.49
CA ASP A 107 -19.57 -17.52 31.81
C ASP A 107 -20.09 -18.85 32.37
N GLU A 108 -21.40 -19.14 32.24
CA GLU A 108 -22.00 -20.42 32.65
C GLU A 108 -21.52 -21.60 31.79
N MET A 109 -21.51 -21.44 30.46
CA MET A 109 -21.05 -22.46 29.51
C MET A 109 -19.56 -22.77 29.62
N ASN A 110 -18.75 -21.79 30.04
CA ASN A 110 -17.33 -21.99 30.29
C ASN A 110 -17.06 -22.88 31.52
N VAL A 111 -18.00 -22.94 32.48
CA VAL A 111 -17.95 -23.91 33.59
C VAL A 111 -18.43 -25.28 33.16
N ARG A 112 -19.41 -25.33 32.25
CA ARG A 112 -20.08 -26.56 31.81
C ARG A 112 -19.71 -26.90 30.36
N GLN A 113 -18.53 -27.49 30.21
CA GLN A 113 -17.97 -27.84 28.90
C GLN A 113 -18.20 -29.31 28.53
N SER A 114 -18.50 -29.54 27.26
CA SER A 114 -18.38 -30.83 26.59
C SER A 114 -17.25 -30.75 25.55
N GLY A 115 -16.59 -31.88 25.29
CA GLY A 115 -15.57 -31.97 24.24
C GLY A 115 -16.15 -32.12 22.83
N HIS A 116 -17.44 -32.49 22.73
CA HIS A 116 -18.15 -32.73 21.48
C HIS A 116 -19.66 -32.65 21.74
N LEU A 117 -20.44 -32.16 20.78
CA LEU A 117 -21.90 -32.08 20.90
C LEU A 117 -22.56 -33.46 20.70
N ALA A 118 -23.03 -34.07 21.79
CA ALA A 118 -23.80 -35.30 21.75
C ALA A 118 -25.29 -35.08 22.11
N PRO A 119 -26.21 -35.98 21.69
CA PRO A 119 -27.63 -35.87 22.06
C PRO A 119 -27.89 -35.76 23.56
N GLU A 120 -27.06 -36.38 24.40
CA GLU A 120 -27.16 -36.35 25.86
C GLU A 120 -26.91 -34.95 26.42
N ASP A 121 -26.07 -34.14 25.78
CA ASP A 121 -25.77 -32.76 26.19
C ASP A 121 -27.00 -31.86 26.07
N LEU A 122 -27.92 -32.18 25.15
CA LEU A 122 -29.16 -31.43 24.96
C LEU A 122 -30.15 -31.60 26.13
N MET A 123 -29.94 -32.58 27.01
CA MET A 123 -30.79 -32.80 28.19
C MET A 123 -30.59 -31.73 29.27
N GLN A 124 -29.49 -30.98 29.20
CA GLN A 124 -29.16 -29.99 30.20
C GLN A 124 -28.42 -28.81 29.55
N LEU A 125 -29.20 -27.81 29.17
CA LEU A 125 -28.74 -26.57 28.55
C LEU A 125 -28.67 -25.42 29.59
N PRO A 126 -27.84 -24.39 29.37
CA PRO A 126 -26.91 -24.24 28.24
C PRO A 126 -25.67 -25.14 28.39
N VAL A 127 -25.02 -25.49 27.27
CA VAL A 127 -23.77 -26.26 27.24
C VAL A 127 -22.76 -25.60 26.30
N GLY A 128 -21.50 -25.55 26.71
CA GLY A 128 -20.40 -25.03 25.92
C GLY A 128 -19.52 -26.13 25.32
N ILE A 129 -19.03 -25.90 24.10
CA ILE A 129 -18.02 -26.70 23.43
C ILE A 129 -16.87 -25.75 23.15
N ARG A 130 -15.75 -25.96 23.82
CA ARG A 130 -14.58 -25.09 23.72
C ARG A 130 -13.54 -25.71 22.80
N SER A 131 -13.13 -24.94 21.80
CA SER A 131 -12.02 -25.27 20.91
C SER A 131 -10.91 -24.24 21.13
N GLU A 132 -9.66 -24.67 21.01
CA GLU A 132 -8.51 -23.79 21.02
C GLU A 132 -7.72 -23.99 19.73
N ILE A 133 -7.58 -22.93 18.93
CA ILE A 133 -6.81 -22.94 17.69
C ILE A 133 -5.77 -21.84 17.80
N ALA A 134 -4.49 -22.20 17.60
CA ALA A 134 -3.35 -21.28 17.70
C ALA A 134 -3.26 -20.50 19.04
N GLY A 135 -3.80 -21.04 20.14
CA GLY A 135 -3.81 -20.35 21.43
C GLY A 135 -4.95 -19.33 21.60
N LYS A 136 -5.95 -19.34 20.71
CA LYS A 136 -7.18 -18.54 20.81
C LYS A 136 -8.36 -19.42 21.15
N GLY A 137 -9.12 -19.00 22.15
CA GLY A 137 -10.34 -19.68 22.59
C GLY A 137 -11.52 -19.34 21.69
N TYR A 138 -12.24 -20.38 21.29
CA TYR A 138 -13.52 -20.30 20.58
C TYR A 138 -14.52 -21.12 21.36
N THR A 139 -15.63 -20.52 21.77
CA THR A 139 -16.66 -21.23 22.55
C THR A 139 -17.94 -21.29 21.73
N VAL A 140 -18.35 -22.50 21.35
CA VAL A 140 -19.66 -22.77 20.73
C VAL A 140 -20.63 -23.15 21.83
N GLY A 141 -21.70 -22.37 21.97
CA GLY A 141 -22.73 -22.54 22.99
C GLY A 141 -24.05 -23.01 22.40
N ILE A 142 -24.67 -24.02 23.02
CA ILE A 142 -26.04 -24.43 22.70
C ILE A 142 -26.97 -23.89 23.77
N LEU A 143 -27.83 -22.94 23.42
CA LEU A 143 -28.71 -22.25 24.36
C LEU A 143 -30.09 -22.92 24.48
N LYS A 144 -30.59 -23.48 23.38
CA LYS A 144 -31.92 -24.06 23.31
C LYS A 144 -31.93 -25.22 22.32
N ALA A 145 -32.71 -26.25 22.63
CA ALA A 145 -33.08 -27.32 21.72
C ALA A 145 -34.61 -27.44 21.67
N GLU A 146 -35.17 -27.48 20.47
CA GLU A 146 -36.58 -27.73 20.22
C GLU A 146 -36.73 -29.05 19.46
N PHE A 147 -37.55 -29.97 19.99
CA PHE A 147 -37.75 -31.29 19.42
C PHE A 147 -39.14 -31.38 18.78
N THR A 148 -39.19 -31.82 17.52
CA THR A 148 -40.40 -32.14 16.78
C THR A 148 -40.35 -33.59 16.28
N PRO A 149 -41.47 -34.18 15.82
CA PRO A 149 -41.46 -35.50 15.19
C PRO A 149 -40.53 -35.60 13.96
N GLU A 150 -40.26 -34.46 13.30
CA GLU A 150 -39.41 -34.37 12.11
C GLU A 150 -37.91 -34.21 12.42
N GLY A 151 -37.53 -33.80 13.63
CA GLY A 151 -36.14 -33.63 14.05
C GLY A 151 -35.97 -32.70 15.24
N ALA A 152 -34.72 -32.33 15.54
CA ALA A 152 -34.41 -31.30 16.51
C ALA A 152 -33.90 -30.03 15.82
N SER A 153 -34.13 -28.88 16.44
CA SER A 153 -33.54 -27.61 16.03
C SER A 153 -32.88 -26.91 17.21
N LEU A 154 -31.73 -26.28 16.97
CA LEU A 154 -30.90 -25.68 18.00
C LEU A 154 -30.82 -24.16 17.84
N THR A 155 -30.68 -23.48 18.98
CA THR A 155 -30.15 -22.11 19.05
C THR A 155 -28.69 -22.19 19.44
N ILE A 156 -27.82 -21.79 18.52
CA ILE A 156 -26.37 -21.84 18.66
C ILE A 156 -25.84 -20.40 18.76
N VAL A 157 -24.93 -20.18 19.69
CA VAL A 157 -24.15 -18.95 19.80
C VAL A 157 -22.67 -19.29 19.77
N VAL A 158 -21.83 -18.38 19.29
CA VAL A 158 -20.38 -18.55 19.30
C VAL A 158 -19.74 -17.29 19.84
N GLU A 159 -18.81 -17.45 20.78
CA GLU A 159 -17.94 -16.41 21.26
C GLU A 159 -16.55 -16.58 20.65
N VAL A 160 -16.07 -15.50 20.03
CA VAL A 160 -14.70 -15.39 19.53
C VAL A 160 -13.98 -14.33 20.36
N GLU A 161 -12.98 -14.76 21.13
CA GLU A 161 -12.14 -13.86 21.92
C GLU A 161 -11.15 -13.13 21.01
N LEU A 162 -11.20 -11.79 20.98
CA LEU A 162 -10.21 -11.03 20.23
C LEU A 162 -8.86 -11.02 20.97
N PRO A 163 -7.73 -10.81 20.25
CA PRO A 163 -6.41 -10.86 20.87
C PRO A 163 -6.18 -9.83 21.98
N ASP A 164 -7.01 -8.78 22.04
CA ASP A 164 -7.11 -7.90 23.20
C ASP A 164 -8.26 -8.36 24.09
N THR A 165 -7.90 -9.02 25.20
CA THR A 165 -8.75 -9.82 26.09
C THR A 165 -9.98 -9.13 26.70
N SER A 166 -10.24 -7.87 26.36
CA SER A 166 -11.41 -7.11 26.81
C SER A 166 -12.57 -7.10 25.81
N ARG A 167 -12.39 -7.62 24.59
CA ARG A 167 -13.39 -7.55 23.51
C ARG A 167 -13.70 -8.94 22.96
N HIS A 168 -14.99 -9.16 22.69
CA HIS A 168 -15.55 -10.43 22.25
C HIS A 168 -16.47 -10.16 21.06
N LEU A 169 -16.40 -11.04 20.06
CA LEU A 169 -17.39 -11.09 18.98
C LEU A 169 -18.35 -12.24 19.24
N TYR A 170 -19.65 -11.92 19.23
CA TYR A 170 -20.73 -12.87 19.41
C TYR A 170 -21.45 -13.13 18.09
N PHE A 171 -21.57 -14.40 17.77
CA PHE A 171 -22.30 -14.92 16.63
C PHE A 171 -23.51 -15.70 17.13
N GLY A 172 -24.62 -15.71 16.39
CA GLY A 172 -25.84 -16.41 16.78
C GLY A 172 -26.68 -16.86 15.61
N ALA A 173 -27.32 -18.02 15.76
CA ALA A 173 -28.33 -18.53 14.83
C ALA A 173 -29.35 -19.38 15.59
N SER A 174 -30.60 -19.39 15.12
CA SER A 174 -31.68 -20.20 15.66
C SER A 174 -32.30 -21.08 14.58
N GLY A 175 -32.95 -22.16 15.01
CA GLY A 175 -33.58 -23.10 14.09
C GLY A 175 -32.58 -23.96 13.30
N ILE A 176 -31.36 -24.14 13.81
CA ILE A 176 -30.33 -24.96 13.16
C ILE A 176 -30.71 -26.43 13.27
N PRO A 177 -30.92 -27.17 12.16
CA PRO A 177 -31.31 -28.57 12.22
C PRO A 177 -30.22 -29.43 12.90
N PHE A 178 -30.66 -30.33 13.77
CA PHE A 178 -29.82 -31.32 14.45
C PHE A 178 -30.47 -32.70 14.34
N SER A 179 -29.69 -33.69 13.89
CA SER A 179 -30.16 -35.06 13.71
C SER A 179 -29.58 -35.99 14.77
N GLY A 180 -30.41 -36.88 15.34
CA GLY A 180 -29.97 -37.83 16.37
C GLY A 180 -28.98 -38.89 15.89
N SER A 181 -28.85 -39.10 14.57
CA SER A 181 -27.92 -40.06 13.95
C SER A 181 -26.75 -39.42 13.19
N GLY A 182 -26.75 -38.09 13.03
CA GLY A 182 -25.76 -37.37 12.21
C GLY A 182 -25.31 -36.00 12.75
N GLY A 183 -25.79 -35.57 13.92
CA GLY A 183 -25.37 -34.34 14.56
C GLY A 183 -25.75 -33.08 13.78
N LEU A 184 -24.90 -32.05 13.88
CA LEU A 184 -24.91 -30.88 13.02
C LEU A 184 -24.37 -31.23 11.63
N SER A 185 -24.93 -30.60 10.59
CA SER A 185 -24.29 -30.60 9.28
C SER A 185 -22.89 -29.97 9.36
N SER A 186 -21.90 -30.53 8.66
CA SER A 186 -20.55 -29.95 8.66
C SER A 186 -20.57 -28.49 8.16
N GLY A 187 -19.97 -27.58 8.93
CA GLY A 187 -19.80 -26.18 8.58
C GLY A 187 -21.07 -25.34 8.60
N VAL A 188 -21.92 -25.52 9.62
CA VAL A 188 -23.06 -24.62 9.90
C VAL A 188 -22.55 -23.19 10.03
N ARG A 189 -23.18 -22.27 9.31
CA ARG A 189 -22.86 -20.84 9.39
C ARG A 189 -23.64 -20.18 10.53
N ILE A 190 -22.92 -19.55 11.45
CA ILE A 190 -23.48 -18.79 12.57
C ILE A 190 -23.09 -17.32 12.37
N GLY A 191 -24.07 -16.44 12.22
CA GLY A 191 -23.87 -15.05 11.80
C GLY A 191 -23.46 -14.12 12.92
N LEU A 192 -22.66 -13.10 12.61
CA LEU A 192 -22.34 -12.03 13.55
C LEU A 192 -23.63 -11.30 13.91
N ILE A 193 -23.91 -11.17 15.21
CA ILE A 193 -25.22 -10.77 15.74
C ILE A 193 -25.58 -9.31 15.39
N GLY A 194 -24.58 -8.47 15.14
CA GLY A 194 -24.75 -7.09 14.70
C GLY A 194 -23.44 -6.49 14.22
N ASP A 195 -23.52 -5.32 13.59
CA ASP A 195 -22.33 -4.58 13.16
C ASP A 195 -21.44 -4.24 14.37
N TYR A 196 -20.14 -4.49 14.25
CA TYR A 196 -19.17 -4.24 15.31
C TYR A 196 -18.08 -3.26 14.85
N PRO A 197 -18.06 -2.02 15.39
CA PRO A 197 -17.05 -1.04 15.03
C PRO A 197 -15.76 -1.20 15.86
N PHE A 198 -14.64 -0.95 15.21
CA PHE A 198 -13.31 -0.85 15.77
C PHE A 198 -12.73 0.50 15.38
N LYS A 199 -12.40 1.32 16.38
CA LYS A 199 -11.62 2.54 16.17
C LYS A 199 -10.15 2.20 16.04
N ILE A 200 -9.48 2.82 15.07
CA ILE A 200 -8.10 2.55 14.72
C ILE A 200 -7.32 3.86 14.57
N GLY A 201 -6.07 3.90 15.07
CA GLY A 201 -5.14 5.01 14.86
C GLY A 201 -5.63 6.32 15.43
N ALA A 202 -5.69 6.47 16.75
CA ALA A 202 -6.30 7.62 17.42
C ALA A 202 -7.72 7.96 16.89
N SER A 203 -8.48 6.92 16.51
CA SER A 203 -9.85 7.00 15.96
C SER A 203 -9.97 7.71 14.61
N GLN A 204 -8.93 7.70 13.78
CA GLN A 204 -8.98 8.31 12.44
C GLN A 204 -9.60 7.41 11.37
N VAL A 205 -9.56 6.10 11.63
CA VAL A 205 -10.15 5.08 10.77
C VAL A 205 -11.07 4.22 11.63
N VAL A 206 -12.26 3.95 11.11
CA VAL A 206 -13.23 3.05 11.73
C VAL A 206 -13.35 1.83 10.84
N LEU A 207 -13.00 0.68 11.39
CA LEU A 207 -13.31 -0.62 10.81
C LEU A 207 -14.66 -1.08 11.34
N ILE A 208 -15.61 -1.44 10.48
CA ILE A 208 -16.90 -2.00 10.87
C ILE A 208 -16.98 -3.43 10.35
N LEU A 209 -16.98 -4.43 11.23
CA LEU A 209 -17.36 -5.79 10.84
C LEU A 209 -18.87 -5.84 10.67
N ARG A 210 -19.33 -6.36 9.54
CA ARG A 210 -20.75 -6.40 9.21
C ARG A 210 -21.42 -7.61 9.85
N GLY A 211 -22.54 -7.36 10.52
CA GLY A 211 -23.47 -8.38 10.98
C GLY A 211 -24.04 -9.15 9.80
N MET A 212 -24.39 -10.43 10.01
CA MET A 212 -24.95 -11.24 8.94
C MET A 212 -26.39 -10.81 8.65
N SER A 213 -26.70 -10.50 7.40
CA SER A 213 -28.06 -10.12 6.99
C SER A 213 -28.51 -10.89 5.73
N GLY A 214 -29.81 -11.23 5.69
CA GLY A 214 -30.46 -11.84 4.53
C GLY A 214 -30.53 -13.38 4.54
N SER A 215 -31.71 -13.89 4.16
CA SER A 215 -31.90 -15.26 3.65
C SER A 215 -32.30 -15.15 2.18
N GLY A 216 -31.35 -15.30 1.25
CA GLY A 216 -31.57 -15.07 -0.18
C GLY A 216 -30.61 -15.83 -1.10
N THR A 217 -30.85 -15.79 -2.41
CA THR A 217 -30.17 -16.61 -3.43
C THR A 217 -28.73 -16.22 -3.76
N ALA A 218 -28.23 -15.11 -3.22
CA ALA A 218 -26.84 -14.67 -3.36
C ALA A 218 -25.92 -15.22 -2.25
N GLY A 219 -26.46 -16.02 -1.33
CA GLY A 219 -25.79 -16.35 -0.08
C GLY A 219 -25.95 -15.25 0.97
N PRO A 220 -25.58 -15.51 2.23
CA PRO A 220 -25.66 -14.51 3.28
C PRO A 220 -24.59 -13.43 3.10
N GLU A 221 -24.98 -12.16 3.21
CA GLU A 221 -24.05 -11.04 3.34
C GLU A 221 -23.65 -10.88 4.82
N GLY A 222 -22.43 -10.45 5.09
CA GLY A 222 -21.90 -10.20 6.43
C GLY A 222 -20.98 -11.29 6.98
N SER A 223 -20.51 -11.06 8.20
CA SER A 223 -19.54 -11.93 8.88
C SER A 223 -20.22 -13.14 9.50
N PHE A 224 -19.62 -14.32 9.39
CA PHE A 224 -20.10 -15.54 10.02
C PHE A 224 -18.94 -16.46 10.43
N VAL A 225 -19.19 -17.30 11.42
CA VAL A 225 -18.32 -18.43 11.76
C VAL A 225 -18.92 -19.72 11.24
N ARG A 226 -18.08 -20.72 11.01
CA ARG A 226 -18.48 -22.07 10.67
C ARG A 226 -18.26 -22.96 11.88
N VAL A 227 -19.24 -23.81 12.19
CA VAL A 227 -19.18 -24.76 13.30
C VAL A 227 -19.66 -26.15 12.90
N ASP A 228 -19.24 -27.15 13.65
CA ASP A 228 -19.78 -28.51 13.64
C ASP A 228 -19.92 -29.03 15.08
N CYS A 229 -20.08 -30.35 15.25
CA CYS A 229 -20.22 -30.95 16.57
C CYS A 229 -18.94 -30.90 17.41
N ASP A 230 -17.76 -30.79 16.79
CA ASP A 230 -16.47 -30.68 17.48
C ASP A 230 -16.12 -29.22 17.84
N GLY A 231 -16.86 -28.26 17.28
CA GLY A 231 -16.83 -26.86 17.67
C GLY A 231 -16.56 -25.93 16.49
N PHE A 232 -15.67 -24.97 16.69
CA PHE A 232 -15.35 -23.95 15.70
C PHE A 232 -14.41 -24.51 14.61
N ILE A 233 -14.70 -24.25 13.33
CA ILE A 233 -13.89 -24.73 12.20
C ILE A 233 -13.28 -23.61 11.33
N GLY A 234 -13.71 -22.36 11.50
CA GLY A 234 -13.21 -21.22 10.74
C GLY A 234 -14.21 -20.07 10.66
N MET A 235 -13.81 -18.98 10.02
CA MET A 235 -14.61 -17.77 9.90
C MET A 235 -14.53 -17.14 8.52
N HIS A 236 -15.56 -16.37 8.19
CA HIS A 236 -15.59 -15.43 7.08
C HIS A 236 -15.94 -14.06 7.68
N LEU A 237 -15.08 -13.07 7.49
CA LEU A 237 -15.30 -11.71 7.96
C LEU A 237 -15.48 -10.78 6.77
N GLN A 238 -16.56 -10.02 6.78
CA GLN A 238 -16.80 -8.93 5.86
C GLN A 238 -16.79 -7.63 6.65
N GLY A 239 -16.03 -6.64 6.20
CA GLY A 239 -15.96 -5.37 6.89
C GLY A 239 -15.73 -4.17 5.98
N ASP A 240 -16.10 -3.01 6.48
CA ASP A 240 -15.87 -1.73 5.81
C ASP A 240 -14.87 -0.90 6.62
N LEU A 241 -13.94 -0.26 5.92
CA LEU A 241 -13.03 0.75 6.45
C LEU A 241 -13.56 2.12 6.07
N LEU A 242 -13.88 2.94 7.08
CA LEU A 242 -14.40 4.30 6.93
C LEU A 242 -13.38 5.27 7.49
N PHE A 243 -13.02 6.29 6.70
CA PHE A 243 -12.05 7.29 7.10
C PHE A 243 -12.75 8.56 7.59
N HIS A 244 -12.19 9.23 8.59
CA HIS A 244 -12.71 10.51 9.08
C HIS A 244 -12.70 11.58 7.97
N GLY A 245 -13.85 12.20 7.71
CA GLY A 245 -14.10 13.01 6.52
C GLY A 245 -13.61 14.45 6.65
N ASP A 246 -13.37 14.88 7.88
CA ASP A 246 -12.64 16.11 8.17
C ASP A 246 -11.18 15.98 7.75
N ARG A 247 -10.57 14.79 7.80
CA ARG A 247 -9.11 14.64 7.54
C ARG A 247 -8.76 14.04 6.20
N ILE A 248 -9.56 13.10 5.71
CA ILE A 248 -9.30 12.35 4.48
C ILE A 248 -10.49 12.53 3.55
N ILE A 249 -10.24 13.26 2.47
CA ILE A 249 -11.28 13.72 1.55
C ILE A 249 -11.14 12.91 0.26
N PRO A 250 -12.17 12.15 -0.18
CA PRO A 250 -12.09 11.42 -1.44
C PRO A 250 -11.96 12.39 -2.61
N VAL A 251 -11.24 12.00 -3.65
CA VAL A 251 -11.09 12.80 -4.88
C VAL A 251 -11.33 12.00 -6.15
N ASP A 252 -11.64 12.72 -7.23
CA ASP A 252 -11.68 12.14 -8.57
C ASP A 252 -10.25 11.91 -9.12
N ALA A 253 -10.17 11.34 -10.34
CA ALA A 253 -8.90 11.08 -11.01
C ALA A 253 -8.08 12.34 -11.36
N SER A 254 -8.68 13.54 -11.26
CA SER A 254 -7.99 14.82 -11.47
C SER A 254 -7.60 15.49 -10.14
N GLY A 255 -7.85 14.85 -9.00
CA GLY A 255 -7.60 15.40 -7.68
C GLY A 255 -8.66 16.39 -7.19
N ASN A 256 -9.84 16.47 -7.81
CA ASN A 256 -10.91 17.33 -7.31
C ASN A 256 -11.66 16.65 -6.15
N ALA A 257 -11.95 17.42 -5.10
CA ALA A 257 -12.72 16.92 -3.95
C ALA A 257 -14.09 16.38 -4.38
N MET A 258 -14.38 15.16 -3.94
CA MET A 258 -15.67 14.51 -4.10
C MET A 258 -16.48 14.63 -2.81
N SER A 259 -17.80 14.62 -2.94
CA SER A 259 -18.68 14.52 -1.78
C SER A 259 -18.68 13.09 -1.21
N GLY A 260 -18.99 12.99 0.08
CA GLY A 260 -19.04 11.71 0.79
C GLY A 260 -17.75 11.41 1.56
N ARG A 261 -17.63 10.17 2.00
CA ARG A 261 -16.54 9.69 2.85
C ARG A 261 -15.69 8.70 2.07
N LEU A 262 -14.37 8.79 2.21
CA LEU A 262 -13.50 7.72 1.73
C LEU A 262 -13.84 6.43 2.50
N GLN A 263 -14.19 5.38 1.76
CA GLN A 263 -14.50 4.08 2.33
C GLN A 263 -14.07 2.97 1.39
N THR A 264 -13.74 1.81 1.95
CA THR A 264 -13.39 0.61 1.19
C THR A 264 -13.88 -0.63 1.93
N ARG A 265 -14.14 -1.71 1.21
CA ARG A 265 -14.62 -2.98 1.77
C ARG A 265 -13.53 -4.03 1.64
N PHE A 266 -13.46 -4.91 2.63
CA PHE A 266 -12.65 -6.13 2.56
C PHE A 266 -13.48 -7.33 2.98
N GLU A 267 -13.04 -8.49 2.50
CA GLU A 267 -13.53 -9.79 2.89
C GLU A 267 -12.33 -10.70 3.14
N LEU A 268 -12.42 -11.55 4.16
CA LEU A 268 -11.40 -12.55 4.44
C LEU A 268 -12.05 -13.84 4.95
N ASP A 269 -11.54 -14.96 4.49
CA ASP A 269 -11.77 -16.27 5.09
C ASP A 269 -10.51 -16.65 5.88
N ALA A 270 -10.70 -17.11 7.11
CA ALA A 270 -9.59 -17.45 8.00
C ALA A 270 -9.92 -18.73 8.79
N ALA A 271 -8.92 -19.59 8.97
CA ALA A 271 -9.06 -20.75 9.85
C ALA A 271 -9.08 -20.34 11.33
N SER A 272 -8.45 -19.21 11.67
CA SER A 272 -8.40 -18.66 13.03
C SER A 272 -8.04 -17.16 13.01
N LEU A 273 -8.13 -16.48 14.16
CA LEU A 273 -7.70 -15.08 14.29
C LEU A 273 -6.18 -14.85 14.19
N ASP A 274 -5.38 -15.91 14.22
CA ASP A 274 -3.94 -15.84 13.98
C ASP A 274 -3.58 -16.23 12.53
N ASP A 275 -4.59 -16.42 11.67
CA ASP A 275 -4.45 -16.79 10.27
C ASP A 275 -5.09 -15.73 9.37
N ILE A 276 -4.60 -14.49 9.45
CA ILE A 276 -5.25 -13.34 8.81
C ILE A 276 -4.43 -12.87 7.61
N TYR A 277 -5.05 -13.01 6.44
CA TYR A 277 -4.64 -12.36 5.21
C TYR A 277 -5.76 -11.43 4.72
N VAL A 278 -5.45 -10.17 4.44
CA VAL A 278 -6.42 -9.21 3.91
C VAL A 278 -5.82 -8.36 2.80
N GLY A 279 -6.56 -8.28 1.68
CA GLY A 279 -6.28 -7.40 0.56
C GLY A 279 -7.23 -6.20 0.55
N VAL A 280 -6.70 -4.99 0.36
CA VAL A 280 -7.49 -3.77 0.26
C VAL A 280 -6.89 -2.81 -0.76
N SER A 281 -7.72 -1.95 -1.35
CA SER A 281 -7.27 -0.80 -2.13
C SER A 281 -8.06 0.42 -1.69
N LEU A 282 -7.41 1.58 -1.73
CA LEU A 282 -8.03 2.84 -1.35
C LEU A 282 -8.36 3.64 -2.61
N PRO A 283 -9.59 4.17 -2.75
CA PRO A 283 -9.88 5.19 -3.74
C PRO A 283 -8.95 6.40 -3.56
N PRO A 284 -8.67 7.19 -4.61
CA PRO A 284 -7.86 8.39 -4.48
C PRO A 284 -8.41 9.37 -3.43
N PHE A 285 -7.51 10.01 -2.68
CA PHE A 285 -7.89 10.93 -1.62
C PHE A 285 -6.90 12.08 -1.43
N LYS A 286 -7.34 13.10 -0.70
CA LYS A 286 -6.54 14.22 -0.21
C LYS A 286 -6.53 14.25 1.30
N LEU A 287 -5.51 14.89 1.83
CA LEU A 287 -5.38 15.17 3.25
C LEU A 287 -5.80 16.61 3.52
N GLN A 288 -6.63 16.82 4.53
CA GLN A 288 -7.05 18.15 4.92
C GLN A 288 -5.83 19.01 5.30
N GLY A 289 -5.74 20.21 4.73
CA GLY A 289 -4.61 21.12 4.91
C GLY A 289 -3.39 20.79 4.04
N VAL A 290 -3.51 19.80 3.14
CA VAL A 290 -2.54 19.49 2.09
C VAL A 290 -3.29 19.49 0.75
N ASP A 291 -3.86 20.65 0.39
CA ASP A 291 -4.77 20.78 -0.76
C ASP A 291 -4.07 20.61 -2.11
N ASP A 292 -2.75 20.77 -2.06
CA ASP A 292 -1.81 20.79 -3.17
C ASP A 292 -1.49 19.39 -3.74
N PHE A 293 -1.79 18.34 -2.98
CA PHE A 293 -1.45 16.97 -3.37
C PHE A 293 -2.66 16.06 -3.22
N TYR A 294 -2.74 15.03 -4.05
CA TYR A 294 -3.62 13.88 -3.81
C TYR A 294 -2.84 12.57 -3.89
N PHE A 295 -3.44 11.52 -3.35
CA PHE A 295 -2.82 10.24 -3.09
C PHE A 295 -3.67 9.11 -3.68
N ASP A 296 -3.02 8.07 -4.18
CA ASP A 296 -3.65 6.78 -4.47
C ASP A 296 -2.82 5.64 -3.88
N VAL A 297 -3.50 4.60 -3.40
CA VAL A 297 -2.86 3.42 -2.82
C VAL A 297 -3.59 2.19 -3.32
N SER A 298 -2.88 1.32 -4.03
CA SER A 298 -3.46 0.14 -4.65
C SER A 298 -2.73 -1.14 -4.26
N GLU A 299 -3.48 -2.24 -4.27
CA GLU A 299 -2.99 -3.59 -3.96
C GLU A 299 -2.29 -3.71 -2.61
N VAL A 300 -2.87 -3.11 -1.56
CA VAL A 300 -2.42 -3.32 -0.18
C VAL A 300 -2.77 -4.75 0.21
N LYS A 301 -1.80 -5.49 0.71
CA LYS A 301 -1.94 -6.82 1.28
C LYS A 301 -1.28 -6.82 2.65
N LEU A 302 -2.03 -7.31 3.62
CA LEU A 302 -1.61 -7.46 5.00
C LEU A 302 -1.61 -8.95 5.29
N ASP A 303 -0.43 -9.50 5.59
CA ASP A 303 -0.27 -10.93 5.83
C ASP A 303 0.26 -11.20 7.24
N PHE A 304 -0.55 -11.92 7.99
CA PHE A 304 -0.25 -12.47 9.31
C PHE A 304 -0.69 -13.93 9.38
N SER A 305 -0.83 -14.58 8.23
CA SER A 305 -1.11 -16.00 8.09
C SER A 305 0.15 -16.82 8.33
N ASP A 306 -0.04 -18.04 8.84
CA ASP A 306 0.99 -19.10 8.84
C ASP A 306 0.60 -20.26 7.89
N GLN A 307 -0.54 -20.13 7.21
CA GLN A 307 -1.17 -21.21 6.44
C GLN A 307 -1.30 -20.89 4.95
N ILE A 308 -1.34 -19.61 4.60
CA ILE A 308 -1.60 -19.12 3.25
C ILE A 308 -0.40 -18.26 2.83
N SER A 309 0.18 -18.58 1.68
CA SER A 309 1.14 -17.69 1.02
C SER A 309 0.41 -16.56 0.31
N PRO A 310 0.86 -15.30 0.45
CA PRO A 310 0.27 -14.22 -0.31
C PRO A 310 0.69 -14.37 -1.78
N GLU A 311 -0.29 -14.44 -2.69
CA GLU A 311 0.02 -14.34 -4.12
C GLU A 311 0.53 -12.93 -4.43
N MET A 312 1.86 -12.76 -4.46
CA MET A 312 2.49 -11.48 -4.78
C MET A 312 2.88 -11.44 -6.26
N LYS A 313 2.17 -10.62 -7.03
CA LYS A 313 2.39 -10.50 -8.48
C LYS A 313 3.77 -9.94 -8.85
N ALA A 314 4.41 -9.17 -7.97
CA ALA A 314 5.72 -8.58 -8.23
C ALA A 314 6.49 -8.35 -6.92
N LEU A 315 7.41 -9.28 -6.60
CA LEU A 315 8.47 -9.05 -5.63
C LEU A 315 9.63 -8.30 -6.31
N PRO A 316 10.36 -7.41 -5.63
CA PRO A 316 11.61 -6.87 -6.14
C PRO A 316 12.55 -8.03 -6.51
N ALA A 317 13.17 -7.99 -7.69
CA ALA A 317 13.95 -9.12 -8.23
C ALA A 317 15.04 -9.61 -7.27
N ASP A 318 15.72 -8.66 -6.63
CA ASP A 318 16.86 -8.87 -5.71
C ASP A 318 16.42 -9.12 -4.25
N TYR A 319 15.10 -9.17 -3.97
CA TYR A 319 14.59 -9.46 -2.64
C TYR A 319 14.91 -10.93 -2.27
N GLN A 320 15.84 -11.10 -1.34
CA GLN A 320 16.15 -12.40 -0.74
C GLN A 320 15.43 -12.48 0.60
N SER A 321 14.86 -13.63 0.91
CA SER A 321 14.19 -13.89 2.17
C SER A 321 14.34 -15.36 2.54
N PRO A 322 14.50 -15.71 3.83
CA PRO A 322 14.34 -17.08 4.28
C PRO A 322 12.98 -17.68 3.88
N PHE A 323 11.98 -16.81 3.69
CA PHE A 323 10.63 -17.16 3.27
C PHE A 323 10.41 -17.01 1.77
N ARG A 324 11.46 -16.92 0.94
CA ARG A 324 11.33 -16.95 -0.52
C ARG A 324 11.75 -18.33 -1.03
N GLN A 325 10.83 -19.01 -1.67
CA GLN A 325 11.05 -20.32 -2.27
C GLN A 325 11.81 -20.19 -3.60
N GLY A 326 12.44 -21.29 -4.03
CA GLY A 326 13.29 -21.32 -5.24
C GLY A 326 12.55 -21.07 -6.56
N ASP A 327 11.23 -21.15 -6.56
CA ASP A 327 10.35 -20.80 -7.70
C ASP A 327 9.94 -19.31 -7.70
N GLY A 328 10.40 -18.54 -6.71
CA GLY A 328 10.11 -17.13 -6.55
C GLY A 328 8.85 -16.82 -5.76
N GLN A 329 8.09 -17.84 -5.31
CA GLN A 329 6.94 -17.64 -4.42
C GLN A 329 7.40 -17.39 -2.99
N LEU A 330 6.51 -16.79 -2.18
CA LEU A 330 6.73 -16.72 -0.75
C LEU A 330 6.24 -17.98 -0.05
N ASP A 331 7.00 -18.40 0.94
CA ASP A 331 6.62 -19.39 1.93
C ASP A 331 5.36 -18.93 2.70
N PRO A 332 4.43 -19.83 3.05
CA PRO A 332 3.24 -19.49 3.85
C PRO A 332 3.55 -18.85 5.21
N LEU A 333 4.79 -18.93 5.68
CA LEU A 333 5.25 -18.32 6.92
C LEU A 333 5.70 -16.87 6.77
N TRP A 334 5.71 -16.31 5.55
CA TRP A 334 6.03 -14.89 5.39
C TRP A 334 4.95 -14.02 6.05
N ARG A 335 5.40 -12.97 6.75
CA ARG A 335 4.52 -12.01 7.40
C ARG A 335 4.95 -10.60 7.08
N GLY A 336 4.00 -9.73 6.78
CA GLY A 336 4.31 -8.34 6.48
C GLY A 336 3.21 -7.58 5.77
N VAL A 337 3.61 -6.44 5.21
CA VAL A 337 2.78 -5.55 4.41
C VAL A 337 3.36 -5.50 3.01
N SER A 338 2.52 -5.77 2.01
CA SER A 338 2.84 -5.54 0.61
C SER A 338 1.92 -4.46 0.05
N ILE A 339 2.46 -3.54 -0.73
CA ILE A 339 1.68 -2.53 -1.45
C ILE A 339 2.18 -2.50 -2.89
N GLY A 340 1.27 -2.72 -3.84
CA GLY A 340 1.63 -2.69 -5.26
C GLY A 340 2.10 -1.31 -5.68
N GLN A 341 1.34 -0.27 -5.32
CA GLN A 341 1.68 1.12 -5.63
C GLN A 341 1.17 2.11 -4.58
N ILE A 342 1.98 3.14 -4.32
CA ILE A 342 1.61 4.38 -3.62
C ILE A 342 1.95 5.54 -4.57
N GLY A 343 0.96 6.36 -4.93
CA GLY A 343 1.16 7.58 -5.72
C GLY A 343 0.93 8.83 -4.88
N ILE A 344 1.79 9.85 -5.09
CA ILE A 344 1.62 11.20 -4.56
C ILE A 344 1.69 12.17 -5.74
N HIS A 345 0.58 12.85 -6.00
CA HIS A 345 0.37 13.64 -7.20
C HIS A 345 0.22 15.11 -6.82
N ALA A 346 1.11 15.97 -7.31
CA ALA A 346 0.90 17.41 -7.21
C ALA A 346 -0.20 17.86 -8.18
N LEU A 347 -1.09 18.74 -7.71
CA LEU A 347 -2.04 19.40 -8.59
C LEU A 347 -1.36 20.29 -9.64
N PRO A 348 -2.00 20.52 -10.80
CA PRO A 348 -1.50 21.47 -11.80
C PRO A 348 -1.28 22.87 -11.21
N GLY A 349 -0.18 23.52 -11.62
CA GLY A 349 0.14 24.91 -11.28
C GLY A 349 0.97 25.12 -10.00
N LEU A 350 1.13 24.10 -9.15
CA LEU A 350 1.91 24.22 -7.91
C LEU A 350 3.41 24.31 -8.10
N THR A 351 3.90 23.68 -9.16
CA THR A 351 5.28 23.76 -9.59
C THR A 351 5.59 25.13 -10.22
N GLY A 352 4.61 26.04 -10.34
CA GLY A 352 4.73 27.31 -11.05
C GLY A 352 4.80 27.14 -12.57
N ARG A 353 4.49 25.94 -13.07
CA ARG A 353 4.59 25.56 -14.48
C ARG A 353 3.21 25.62 -15.13
N GLU A 354 3.01 26.53 -16.08
CA GLU A 354 1.80 26.52 -16.92
C GLU A 354 1.77 25.24 -17.77
N GLY A 355 0.70 24.45 -17.66
CA GLY A 355 0.50 23.26 -18.49
C GLY A 355 1.34 22.02 -18.14
N SER A 356 2.14 22.02 -17.07
CA SER A 356 2.86 20.81 -16.66
C SER A 356 1.93 19.79 -16.01
N THR A 357 2.13 18.51 -16.32
CA THR A 357 1.79 17.42 -15.41
C THR A 357 2.56 17.65 -14.10
N GLY A 358 1.88 17.67 -12.96
CA GLY A 358 2.50 17.95 -11.67
C GLY A 358 3.69 17.02 -11.37
N LEU A 359 4.48 17.39 -10.35
CA LEU A 359 5.43 16.47 -9.73
C LEU A 359 4.67 15.23 -9.26
N ASP A 360 5.15 14.05 -9.65
CA ASP A 360 4.51 12.78 -9.34
C ASP A 360 5.54 11.87 -8.67
N VAL A 361 5.23 11.40 -7.46
CA VAL A 361 6.09 10.47 -6.71
C VAL A 361 5.37 9.13 -6.62
N VAL A 362 6.01 8.08 -7.11
CA VAL A 362 5.47 6.72 -7.10
C VAL A 362 6.38 5.81 -6.30
N ALA A 363 5.85 5.14 -5.29
CA ALA A 363 6.48 3.95 -4.73
C ALA A 363 5.80 2.70 -5.31
N SER A 364 6.57 1.71 -5.70
CA SER A 364 6.08 0.45 -6.27
C SER A 364 6.78 -0.77 -5.67
N GLN A 365 6.08 -1.91 -5.67
CA GLN A 365 6.57 -3.18 -5.11
C GLN A 365 7.03 -3.02 -3.66
N VAL A 366 6.27 -2.25 -2.88
CA VAL A 366 6.61 -1.94 -1.49
C VAL A 366 6.37 -3.18 -0.65
N LEU A 367 7.40 -3.59 0.09
CA LEU A 367 7.37 -4.67 1.05
C LEU A 367 7.92 -4.17 2.38
N VAL A 368 7.21 -4.46 3.45
CA VAL A 368 7.63 -4.19 4.82
C VAL A 368 7.43 -5.45 5.64
N ASP A 369 8.53 -6.06 6.05
CA ASP A 369 8.55 -7.27 6.87
C ASP A 369 9.66 -7.20 7.93
N GLU A 370 10.05 -8.34 8.51
CA GLU A 370 11.14 -8.43 9.49
C GLU A 370 12.52 -8.09 8.92
N GLN A 371 12.73 -8.19 7.60
CA GLN A 371 13.96 -7.77 6.94
C GLN A 371 13.99 -6.25 6.69
N GLY A 372 12.82 -5.61 6.74
CA GLY A 372 12.63 -4.18 6.63
C GLY A 372 11.97 -3.75 5.33
N PHE A 373 12.31 -2.55 4.86
CA PHE A 373 11.71 -1.95 3.67
C PHE A 373 12.40 -2.44 2.38
N SER A 374 11.60 -2.93 1.44
CA SER A 374 12.01 -3.16 0.06
C SER A 374 11.02 -2.50 -0.89
N GLY A 375 11.49 -2.08 -2.06
CA GLY A 375 10.64 -1.44 -3.07
C GLY A 375 11.39 -0.40 -3.87
N THR A 376 10.70 0.17 -4.85
CA THR A 376 11.26 1.21 -5.73
C THR A 376 10.49 2.50 -5.54
N VAL A 377 11.21 3.61 -5.40
CA VAL A 377 10.64 4.96 -5.35
C VAL A 377 11.11 5.72 -6.59
N ALA A 378 10.16 6.26 -7.35
CA ALA A 378 10.40 7.08 -8.52
C ALA A 378 9.78 8.47 -8.34
N VAL A 379 10.45 9.48 -8.88
CA VAL A 379 9.94 10.84 -9.00
C VAL A 379 9.91 11.18 -10.49
N ASN A 380 8.71 11.44 -11.00
CA ASN A 380 8.47 11.80 -12.39
C ASN A 380 8.32 13.32 -12.53
N ASN A 381 8.68 13.86 -13.69
CA ASN A 381 8.61 15.28 -14.05
C ASN A 381 9.42 16.18 -13.09
N LEU A 382 10.61 15.71 -12.67
CA LEU A 382 11.42 16.40 -11.66
C LEU A 382 11.96 17.75 -12.19
N LEU A 383 12.54 17.76 -13.38
CA LEU A 383 13.15 18.95 -14.00
C LEU A 383 12.74 19.01 -15.47
N SER A 384 12.15 20.11 -15.94
CA SER A 384 11.79 20.24 -17.37
C SER A 384 12.99 20.60 -18.23
N ILE A 385 12.86 20.40 -19.55
CA ILE A 385 13.93 20.69 -20.51
C ILE A 385 14.30 22.18 -20.55
N GLU A 386 13.35 23.07 -20.27
CA GLU A 386 13.55 24.53 -20.23
C GLU A 386 14.23 25.01 -18.96
N GLU A 387 14.11 24.25 -17.87
CA GLU A 387 14.68 24.58 -16.55
C GLU A 387 16.13 24.12 -16.42
N GLY A 388 16.47 22.96 -16.99
CA GLY A 388 17.79 22.39 -16.85
C GLY A 388 18.82 23.05 -17.76
N ASN A 389 19.98 23.36 -17.17
CA ASN A 389 21.12 23.90 -17.89
C ASN A 389 22.40 23.18 -17.46
N LEU A 390 22.99 22.45 -18.41
CA LEU A 390 24.26 21.75 -18.28
C LEU A 390 25.29 22.43 -19.18
N ASP A 391 25.88 23.52 -18.69
CA ASP A 391 26.89 24.32 -19.41
C ASP A 391 26.45 24.78 -20.81
N GLY A 392 25.22 25.28 -20.89
CA GLY A 392 24.59 25.75 -22.13
C GLY A 392 23.79 24.68 -22.87
N TRP A 393 23.81 23.42 -22.42
CA TRP A 393 22.93 22.37 -22.95
C TRP A 393 21.67 22.32 -22.10
N ALA A 394 20.50 22.44 -22.74
CA ALA A 394 19.25 22.25 -22.04
C ALA A 394 19.06 20.76 -21.71
N PHE A 395 18.57 20.43 -20.52
CA PHE A 395 18.30 19.04 -20.16
C PHE A 395 17.08 18.92 -19.23
N SER A 396 16.40 17.79 -19.28
CA SER A 396 15.33 17.44 -18.35
C SER A 396 15.75 16.27 -17.45
N ILE A 397 15.06 16.10 -16.32
CA ILE A 397 15.02 14.88 -15.53
C ILE A 397 13.56 14.45 -15.48
N ASP A 398 13.18 13.61 -16.43
CA ASP A 398 11.81 13.14 -16.60
C ASP A 398 11.48 12.09 -15.53
N GLN A 399 12.47 11.27 -15.15
CA GLN A 399 12.33 10.30 -14.07
C GLN A 399 13.63 10.18 -13.27
N LEU A 400 13.51 10.13 -11.95
CA LEU A 400 14.55 9.77 -10.99
C LEU A 400 14.06 8.56 -10.19
N GLU A 401 14.81 7.47 -10.15
CA GLU A 401 14.43 6.21 -9.51
C GLU A 401 15.49 5.76 -8.49
N ILE A 402 15.02 5.25 -7.35
CA ILE A 402 15.84 4.67 -6.29
C ILE A 402 15.18 3.36 -5.84
N ALA A 403 15.95 2.26 -5.78
CA ALA A 403 15.44 0.97 -5.32
C ALA A 403 16.15 0.46 -4.07
N PHE A 404 15.37 -0.13 -3.19
CA PHE A 404 15.79 -0.67 -1.90
C PHE A 404 15.42 -2.14 -1.77
N VAL A 405 16.29 -2.91 -1.09
CA VAL A 405 16.01 -4.26 -0.61
C VAL A 405 16.47 -4.36 0.84
N ALA A 406 15.59 -4.77 1.75
CA ALA A 406 15.87 -4.93 3.17
C ALA A 406 16.63 -3.72 3.78
N ASN A 407 16.08 -2.52 3.56
CA ASN A 407 16.64 -1.21 3.94
C ASN A 407 17.96 -0.81 3.25
N GLN A 408 18.47 -1.58 2.29
CA GLN A 408 19.69 -1.29 1.57
C GLN A 408 19.39 -0.73 0.19
N LEU A 409 20.03 0.40 -0.15
CA LEU A 409 20.04 0.92 -1.52
C LEU A 409 20.73 -0.10 -2.44
N ILE A 410 20.07 -0.50 -3.52
CA ILE A 410 20.64 -1.44 -4.50
C ILE A 410 20.80 -0.82 -5.90
N ARG A 411 19.95 0.14 -6.25
CA ARG A 411 19.91 0.75 -7.58
C ARG A 411 19.54 2.23 -7.49
N PHE A 412 20.17 3.01 -8.35
CA PHE A 412 19.85 4.41 -8.61
C PHE A 412 19.77 4.60 -10.12
N GLY A 413 18.74 5.29 -10.60
CA GLY A 413 18.58 5.55 -12.03
C GLY A 413 17.95 6.92 -12.29
N PHE A 414 18.20 7.48 -13.45
CA PHE A 414 17.49 8.66 -13.93
C PHE A 414 17.49 8.71 -15.45
N SER A 415 16.47 9.35 -16.01
CA SER A 415 16.32 9.53 -17.45
C SER A 415 15.72 10.88 -17.77
N GLY A 416 15.97 11.33 -18.98
CA GLY A 416 15.37 12.56 -19.49
C GLY A 416 15.82 12.85 -20.92
N LEU A 417 15.69 14.11 -21.30
CA LEU A 417 16.10 14.65 -22.58
C LEU A 417 17.29 15.58 -22.41
N VAL A 418 18.17 15.62 -23.40
CA VAL A 418 19.23 16.62 -23.49
C VAL A 418 19.24 17.23 -24.88
N HIS A 419 19.17 18.55 -24.96
CA HIS A 419 19.33 19.32 -26.18
C HIS A 419 20.77 19.83 -26.27
N VAL A 420 21.42 19.45 -27.36
CA VAL A 420 22.78 19.91 -27.67
C VAL A 420 22.67 21.01 -28.73
N PRO A 421 23.12 22.26 -28.48
CA PRO A 421 22.81 23.42 -29.31
C PRO A 421 23.16 23.32 -30.80
N ILE A 422 24.08 22.44 -31.19
CA ILE A 422 24.46 22.22 -32.59
C ILE A 422 23.42 21.42 -33.38
N PHE A 423 22.52 20.70 -32.70
CA PHE A 423 21.49 19.87 -33.30
C PHE A 423 20.15 20.58 -33.37
N LYS A 424 19.45 20.34 -34.49
CA LYS A 424 18.06 20.73 -34.71
C LYS A 424 17.30 19.55 -35.30
N SER A 425 16.00 19.46 -35.04
CA SER A 425 15.13 18.52 -35.74
C SER A 425 15.11 18.84 -37.24
N GLN A 426 15.12 17.81 -38.08
CA GLN A 426 15.06 17.93 -39.55
C GLN A 426 13.78 18.61 -40.07
N HIS A 427 12.74 18.71 -39.24
CA HIS A 427 11.42 19.18 -39.66
C HIS A 427 10.92 20.40 -38.86
N SER A 428 11.79 21.09 -38.11
CA SER A 428 11.41 22.22 -37.25
C SER A 428 12.38 23.40 -37.40
N ASP A 429 11.88 24.52 -37.90
CA ASP A 429 12.58 25.83 -37.89
C ASP A 429 12.30 26.65 -36.62
N SER A 430 11.77 25.99 -35.57
CA SER A 430 11.36 26.67 -34.34
C SER A 430 12.58 27.14 -33.52
N LEU A 431 12.46 28.33 -32.91
CA LEU A 431 13.45 28.86 -31.95
C LEU A 431 13.29 28.27 -30.54
N SER A 432 12.14 27.65 -30.24
CA SER A 432 11.91 26.94 -28.98
C SER A 432 12.38 25.50 -29.10
N ILE A 433 13.13 25.02 -28.10
CA ILE A 433 13.56 23.63 -27.99
C ILE A 433 12.31 22.75 -27.87
N LYS A 434 12.21 21.72 -28.71
CA LYS A 434 11.16 20.70 -28.63
C LYS A 434 11.79 19.33 -28.48
N GLU A 435 11.02 18.36 -27.99
CA GLU A 435 11.47 16.97 -27.82
C GLU A 435 12.15 16.34 -29.06
N PRO A 436 11.72 16.60 -30.32
CA PRO A 436 12.42 16.12 -31.51
C PRO A 436 13.83 16.70 -31.72
N ASP A 437 14.17 17.82 -31.09
CA ASP A 437 15.50 18.42 -31.14
C ASP A 437 16.49 17.75 -30.16
N CYS A 438 15.97 16.92 -29.24
CA CYS A 438 16.72 16.37 -28.12
C CYS A 438 17.21 14.93 -28.37
N PHE A 439 18.19 14.53 -27.57
CA PHE A 439 18.51 13.13 -27.34
C PHE A 439 17.84 12.65 -26.06
N ALA A 440 17.25 11.46 -26.09
CA ALA A 440 16.82 10.80 -24.86
C ALA A 440 18.02 10.10 -24.22
N TYR A 441 18.18 10.29 -22.92
CA TYR A 441 19.23 9.64 -22.15
C TYR A 441 18.65 8.85 -20.97
N SER A 442 19.36 7.81 -20.57
CA SER A 442 19.07 7.03 -19.36
C SER A 442 20.38 6.60 -18.71
N ALA A 443 20.44 6.74 -17.39
CA ALA A 443 21.57 6.38 -16.56
C ALA A 443 21.09 5.46 -15.43
N VAL A 444 21.77 4.34 -15.21
CA VAL A 444 21.53 3.43 -14.09
C VAL A 444 22.86 3.06 -13.45
N ALA A 445 22.89 3.02 -12.12
CA ALA A 445 24.01 2.56 -11.33
C ALA A 445 23.53 1.60 -10.24
N THR A 446 24.31 0.55 -9.99
CA THR A 446 24.07 -0.38 -8.88
C THR A 446 25.15 -0.25 -7.81
N THR A 447 24.86 -0.69 -6.59
CA THR A 447 25.84 -0.69 -5.49
C THR A 447 26.98 -1.68 -5.69
N GLU A 448 26.82 -2.66 -6.59
CA GLU A 448 27.89 -3.55 -7.05
C GLU A 448 28.91 -2.85 -7.97
N GLY A 449 28.68 -1.58 -8.31
CA GLY A 449 29.57 -0.77 -9.12
C GLY A 449 29.41 -0.96 -10.63
N ASN A 450 28.31 -1.61 -11.04
CA ASN A 450 27.87 -1.63 -12.43
C ASN A 450 27.22 -0.30 -12.78
N TYR A 451 27.45 0.20 -13.99
CA TYR A 451 26.75 1.38 -14.51
C TYR A 451 26.37 1.17 -15.98
N GLN A 452 25.30 1.80 -16.39
CA GLN A 452 24.87 1.91 -17.77
C GLN A 452 24.45 3.35 -18.05
N PHE A 453 24.93 3.92 -19.14
CA PHE A 453 24.52 5.21 -19.66
C PHE A 453 24.22 5.07 -21.14
N SER A 454 22.99 5.36 -21.53
CA SER A 454 22.55 5.27 -22.91
C SER A 454 22.05 6.64 -23.37
N VAL A 455 22.39 7.01 -24.60
CA VAL A 455 21.87 8.17 -25.31
C VAL A 455 21.34 7.70 -26.66
N LYS A 456 20.13 8.11 -27.02
CA LYS A 456 19.50 7.76 -28.29
C LYS A 456 18.82 8.97 -28.90
N THR A 457 18.80 9.04 -30.23
CA THR A 457 18.02 10.05 -30.96
C THR A 457 16.52 9.79 -30.80
N THR A 458 15.72 10.83 -30.58
CA THR A 458 14.24 10.75 -30.57
C THR A 458 13.65 10.94 -31.96
N SER A 459 14.36 11.65 -32.84
CA SER A 459 13.98 11.93 -34.22
C SER A 459 15.21 12.09 -35.13
N GLY A 460 15.00 12.40 -36.41
CA GLY A 460 16.08 12.74 -37.32
C GLY A 460 16.65 14.11 -36.96
N LEU A 461 17.95 14.16 -36.66
CA LEU A 461 18.64 15.39 -36.31
C LEU A 461 19.46 15.90 -37.49
N ALA A 462 19.57 17.22 -37.61
CA ALA A 462 20.40 17.90 -38.58
C ALA A 462 21.47 18.74 -37.86
N ILE A 463 22.68 18.69 -38.38
CA ILE A 463 23.78 19.58 -38.00
C ILE A 463 23.98 20.55 -39.17
N PRO A 464 23.56 21.82 -39.05
CA PRO A 464 23.86 22.81 -40.07
C PRO A 464 25.37 23.07 -40.06
N MET A 465 26.04 22.69 -41.14
CA MET A 465 27.44 23.02 -41.38
C MET A 465 27.53 23.98 -42.55
N TRP A 466 28.61 24.74 -42.61
CA TRP A 466 28.72 25.92 -43.49
C TRP A 466 28.37 25.62 -44.96
N ASN A 467 28.98 24.58 -45.53
CA ASN A 467 28.77 24.11 -46.92
C ASN A 467 28.33 22.63 -46.97
N ALA A 468 27.79 22.11 -45.87
CA ALA A 468 27.42 20.72 -45.75
C ALA A 468 26.21 20.55 -44.82
N GLN A 469 25.49 19.45 -45.00
CA GLN A 469 24.46 19.03 -44.06
C GLN A 469 24.78 17.61 -43.60
N CYS A 470 24.81 17.40 -42.30
CA CYS A 470 24.86 16.06 -41.71
C CYS A 470 23.51 15.78 -41.08
N HIS A 471 22.98 14.61 -41.40
CA HIS A 471 21.76 14.08 -40.84
C HIS A 471 22.10 12.87 -39.99
N ILE A 472 21.63 12.86 -38.74
CA ILE A 472 21.66 11.68 -37.87
C ILE A 472 20.26 11.08 -37.86
N ALA A 473 20.15 9.80 -38.21
CA ALA A 473 18.89 9.08 -38.27
C ALA A 473 18.40 8.68 -36.85
N PRO A 474 17.07 8.53 -36.65
CA PRO A 474 16.44 8.27 -35.34
C PRO A 474 16.86 6.98 -34.62
N ASN A 475 17.54 6.06 -35.30
CA ASN A 475 18.03 4.80 -34.74
C ASN A 475 19.51 4.88 -34.29
N SER A 476 20.06 6.09 -34.12
CA SER A 476 21.43 6.27 -33.65
C SER A 476 21.50 6.22 -32.12
N THR A 477 22.52 5.54 -31.59
CA THR A 477 22.71 5.29 -30.16
C THR A 477 24.16 5.43 -29.73
N LEU A 478 24.35 5.83 -28.48
CA LEU A 478 25.59 5.71 -27.71
C LEU A 478 25.27 4.94 -26.43
N LEU A 479 26.02 3.89 -26.15
CA LEU A 479 25.90 3.07 -24.96
C LEU A 479 27.25 3.01 -24.27
N ILE A 480 27.28 3.33 -22.98
CA ILE A 480 28.44 3.18 -22.12
C ILE A 480 28.03 2.28 -20.95
N GLU A 481 28.70 1.15 -20.80
CA GLU A 481 28.44 0.17 -19.76
C GLU A 481 29.71 -0.15 -19.00
N LYS A 482 29.55 -0.45 -17.72
CA LYS A 482 30.56 -1.16 -16.94
C LYS A 482 29.90 -2.29 -16.20
N PHE A 483 30.48 -3.46 -16.40
CA PHE A 483 30.19 -4.65 -15.63
C PHE A 483 31.50 -5.11 -14.97
N ALA A 484 31.48 -5.25 -13.64
CA ALA A 484 32.66 -5.51 -12.81
C ALA A 484 33.81 -4.49 -13.03
N SER A 485 34.85 -4.84 -13.79
CA SER A 485 36.04 -4.00 -14.02
C SER A 485 36.24 -3.60 -15.48
N ARG A 486 35.32 -3.95 -16.38
CA ARG A 486 35.43 -3.67 -17.81
C ARG A 486 34.44 -2.60 -18.23
N PHE A 487 34.92 -1.71 -19.09
CA PHE A 487 34.12 -0.70 -19.74
C PHE A 487 33.83 -1.15 -21.17
N LEU A 488 32.58 -1.01 -21.59
CA LEU A 488 32.15 -1.10 -22.98
C LEU A 488 31.62 0.26 -23.37
N ALA A 489 32.12 0.81 -24.48
CA ALA A 489 31.56 1.99 -25.10
C ALA A 489 31.27 1.66 -26.56
N GLU A 490 30.00 1.73 -26.94
CA GLU A 490 29.50 1.44 -28.27
C GLU A 490 28.75 2.65 -28.80
N ALA A 491 29.04 3.05 -30.04
CA ALA A 491 28.28 4.05 -30.76
C ALA A 491 27.81 3.48 -32.08
N THR A 492 26.50 3.45 -32.29
CA THR A 492 25.88 3.06 -33.56
C THR A 492 25.28 4.31 -34.16
N LEU A 493 25.91 4.83 -35.22
CA LEU A 493 25.48 6.08 -35.87
C LEU A 493 24.98 5.78 -37.27
N HIS A 494 23.75 6.17 -37.53
CA HIS A 494 23.12 6.10 -38.83
C HIS A 494 22.86 7.51 -39.35
N GLY A 495 23.04 7.73 -40.64
CA GLY A 495 22.90 9.07 -41.18
C GLY A 495 23.42 9.21 -42.59
N ASP A 496 23.34 10.45 -43.08
CA ASP A 496 23.90 10.86 -44.35
C ASP A 496 24.63 12.20 -44.20
N PHE A 497 25.56 12.41 -45.12
CA PHE A 497 26.33 13.62 -45.20
C PHE A 497 26.31 14.09 -46.65
N SER A 498 25.88 15.33 -46.86
CA SER A 498 25.85 15.96 -48.17
C SER A 498 26.73 17.21 -48.20
N LEU A 499 27.50 17.35 -49.27
CA LEU A 499 28.27 18.54 -49.61
C LEU A 499 27.55 19.25 -50.75
N GLY A 500 27.20 20.51 -50.58
CA GLY A 500 26.52 21.29 -51.60
C GLY A 500 26.93 22.75 -51.56
N ASN A 501 27.44 23.26 -52.69
CA ASN A 501 27.49 24.69 -52.90
C ASN A 501 26.05 25.21 -52.85
N ARG A 502 25.83 26.26 -52.04
CA ARG A 502 24.61 27.06 -52.06
C ARG A 502 24.29 27.37 -53.55
N PRO A 503 23.15 26.94 -54.11
CA PRO A 503 22.71 27.47 -55.38
C PRO A 503 22.36 28.94 -55.13
N ASP A 504 23.22 29.82 -55.64
CA ASP A 504 23.04 31.23 -55.93
C ASP A 504 22.64 32.15 -54.74
N GLN A 505 23.66 32.84 -54.20
CA GLN A 505 23.51 34.19 -53.64
C GLN A 505 23.63 35.24 -54.74
#